data_AF-M5C7N2-F1
#
_entry.id   AF-M5C7N2-F1
#
_cell.length_a   1.000
_cell.length_b   1.000
_cell.length_c   1.000
_cell.angle_alpha   90.00
_cell.angle_beta   90.00
_cell.angle_gamma   90.00
#
_symmetry.space_group_name_H-M   'P 1'
#
loop_
_entity.id
_entity.type
_entity.pdbx_description
1 polymer ?
#
loop_
_entity_poly.entity_id
_entity_poly.type
_entity_poly.pdbx_seq_one_letter_code
_entity_poly.pdbx_strand_id
1 'polypeptide(L)'
;MEGLPPPSPNLIPDNFTNLQLIQIFNLPDLLAWEYPDSMLFAAALLIWQAAGYSHFTATVKREHLVDTVTRDLVCSHIKYVPLDLIVPPLPTTLSAYLASPLVAKTKVNRLGGLLQFWENKVKAVLVLRRLVLDILTTPSLLVDVECAFLGGRMSVNYRQHRTSLLIFRAKMAVGSWFGIPLLPDVAEVLNMVEGKGDLERSLDLD
;
A
#
# COMPACT_ATOMS: atom_id res chain seq x y z
N MET A 1 22.08 -9.79 -20.55
CA MET A 1 20.82 -10.56 -20.53
C MET A 1 19.90 -9.87 -21.51
N GLU A 2 19.76 -10.39 -22.73
CA GLU A 2 18.72 -9.93 -23.65
C GLU A 2 17.37 -10.28 -23.04
N GLY A 3 16.59 -9.25 -22.70
CA GLY A 3 15.24 -9.43 -22.18
C GLY A 3 14.33 -9.96 -23.28
N LEU A 4 13.47 -10.93 -22.93
CA LEU A 4 12.40 -11.40 -23.80
C LEU A 4 11.62 -10.18 -24.35
N PRO A 5 11.25 -10.16 -25.65
CA PRO A 5 10.46 -9.07 -26.19
C PRO A 5 9.14 -8.93 -25.41
N PRO A 6 8.66 -7.69 -25.20
CA PRO A 6 7.42 -7.46 -24.49
C PRO A 6 6.26 -8.14 -25.23
N PRO A 7 5.27 -8.66 -24.49
CA PRO A 7 4.12 -9.35 -25.07
C PRO A 7 3.31 -8.43 -25.98
N SER A 8 2.67 -8.95 -27.02
CA SER A 8 1.91 -8.09 -27.94
C SER A 8 0.66 -7.50 -27.27
N PRO A 9 0.33 -6.20 -27.49
CA PRO A 9 -0.82 -5.55 -26.88
C PRO A 9 -2.18 -6.08 -27.36
N ASN A 10 -2.20 -6.84 -28.47
CA ASN A 10 -3.40 -7.44 -29.07
C ASN A 10 -3.85 -8.77 -28.42
N LEU A 11 -3.17 -9.23 -27.36
CA LEU A 11 -3.50 -10.48 -26.70
C LEU A 11 -4.70 -10.30 -25.74
N ILE A 12 -5.52 -11.36 -25.63
CA ILE A 12 -6.72 -11.39 -24.78
C ILE A 12 -6.33 -11.25 -23.30
N PRO A 13 -7.05 -10.44 -22.49
CA PRO A 13 -6.67 -10.11 -21.12
C PRO A 13 -6.39 -11.29 -20.18
N ASP A 14 -7.08 -12.42 -20.39
CA ASP A 14 -7.04 -13.55 -19.46
C ASP A 14 -5.84 -14.49 -19.64
N ASN A 15 -4.97 -14.24 -20.63
CA ASN A 15 -3.87 -15.14 -21.00
C ASN A 15 -2.46 -14.66 -20.58
N PHE A 16 -2.34 -13.56 -19.83
CA PHE A 16 -1.03 -13.04 -19.45
C PHE A 16 -0.52 -13.70 -18.16
N THR A 17 0.70 -14.22 -18.24
CA THR A 17 1.42 -14.75 -17.07
C THR A 17 1.92 -13.62 -16.17
N ASN A 18 2.14 -13.92 -14.88
CA ASN A 18 2.71 -12.96 -13.93
C ASN A 18 4.03 -12.34 -14.43
N LEU A 19 4.87 -13.10 -15.13
CA LEU A 19 6.11 -12.58 -15.70
C LEU A 19 5.87 -11.53 -16.78
N GLN A 20 4.86 -11.75 -17.63
CA GLN A 20 4.48 -10.79 -18.67
C GLN A 20 3.88 -9.51 -18.06
N LEU A 21 3.08 -9.63 -17.01
CA LEU A 21 2.55 -8.48 -16.28
C LEU A 21 3.66 -7.66 -15.62
N ILE A 22 4.66 -8.32 -15.02
CA ILE A 22 5.85 -7.63 -14.48
C ILE A 22 6.62 -6.92 -15.60
N GLN A 23 6.75 -7.53 -16.78
CA GLN A 23 7.39 -6.86 -17.93
C GLN A 23 6.62 -5.63 -18.36
N ILE A 24 5.28 -5.71 -18.47
CA ILE A 24 4.42 -4.58 -18.83
C ILE A 24 4.55 -3.44 -17.84
N PHE A 25 4.58 -3.74 -16.53
CA PHE A 25 4.74 -2.70 -15.49
C PHE A 25 6.08 -1.94 -15.61
N ASN A 26 7.13 -2.60 -16.10
CA ASN A 26 8.45 -2.00 -16.27
C ASN A 26 8.65 -1.31 -17.63
N LEU A 27 7.63 -1.29 -18.50
CA LEU A 27 7.71 -0.56 -19.76
C LEU A 27 7.70 0.96 -19.53
N PRO A 28 8.39 1.74 -20.38
CA PRO A 28 8.21 3.18 -20.39
C PRO A 28 6.76 3.51 -20.78
N ASP A 29 6.22 4.59 -20.20
CA ASP A 29 4.82 5.01 -20.38
C ASP A 29 4.37 5.07 -21.84
N LEU A 30 5.26 5.48 -22.74
CA LEU A 30 4.99 5.54 -24.18
C LEU A 30 4.69 4.16 -24.79
N LEU A 31 5.38 3.10 -24.36
CA LEU A 31 5.15 1.74 -24.82
C LEU A 31 4.01 1.06 -24.05
N ALA A 32 3.87 1.38 -22.78
CA ALA A 32 2.75 0.93 -21.95
C ALA A 32 1.40 1.48 -22.46
N TRP A 33 1.42 2.60 -23.19
CA TRP A 33 0.24 3.28 -23.71
C TRP A 33 -0.64 2.41 -24.60
N GLU A 34 0.00 1.54 -25.39
CA GLU A 34 -0.66 0.62 -26.34
C GLU A 34 -1.41 -0.52 -25.65
N TYR A 35 -1.20 -0.73 -24.35
CA TYR A 35 -1.87 -1.78 -23.60
C TYR A 35 -3.22 -1.30 -23.05
N PRO A 36 -4.22 -2.21 -22.98
CA PRO A 36 -5.52 -1.89 -22.41
C PRO A 36 -5.43 -1.59 -20.90
N ASP A 37 -6.37 -0.80 -20.39
CA ASP A 37 -6.37 -0.39 -18.97
C ASP A 37 -6.43 -1.56 -18.01
N SER A 38 -7.15 -2.62 -18.37
CA SER A 38 -7.21 -3.85 -17.58
C SER A 38 -5.84 -4.50 -17.39
N MET A 39 -4.97 -4.42 -18.41
CA MET A 39 -3.60 -4.95 -18.36
C MET A 39 -2.68 -4.12 -17.49
N LEU A 40 -2.67 -2.81 -17.72
CA LEU A 40 -1.88 -1.88 -16.92
C LEU A 40 -2.28 -1.98 -15.45
N PHE A 41 -3.58 -2.13 -15.19
CA PHE A 41 -4.11 -2.31 -13.85
C PHE A 41 -3.70 -3.66 -13.22
N ALA A 42 -3.83 -4.77 -13.95
CA ALA A 42 -3.41 -6.08 -13.46
C ALA A 42 -1.89 -6.12 -13.17
N ALA A 43 -1.09 -5.49 -14.04
CA ALA A 43 0.35 -5.35 -13.87
C ALA A 43 0.70 -4.54 -12.61
N ALA A 44 0.02 -3.41 -12.38
CA ALA A 44 0.22 -2.60 -11.19
C ALA A 44 -0.19 -3.34 -9.90
N LEU A 45 -1.34 -4.02 -9.90
CA LEU A 45 -1.79 -4.80 -8.74
C LEU A 45 -0.87 -5.96 -8.38
N LEU A 46 -0.25 -6.59 -9.39
CA LEU A 46 0.72 -7.66 -9.16
C LEU A 46 1.97 -7.16 -8.43
N ILE A 47 2.39 -5.92 -8.69
CA ILE A 47 3.55 -5.30 -8.03
C ILE A 47 3.16 -4.69 -6.67
N TRP A 48 1.97 -4.10 -6.57
CA TRP A 48 1.48 -3.42 -5.37
C TRP A 48 0.75 -4.34 -4.38
N GLN A 49 1.17 -5.60 -4.25
CA GLN A 49 0.57 -6.60 -3.36
C GLN A 49 0.60 -6.27 -1.86
N ALA A 50 1.05 -5.08 -1.45
CA ALA A 50 1.01 -4.70 -0.04
C ALA A 50 -0.44 -4.69 0.48
N ALA A 51 -0.64 -5.29 1.66
CA ALA A 51 -1.96 -5.45 2.30
C ALA A 51 -2.72 -4.12 2.49
N GLY A 52 -2.00 -3.00 2.49
CA GLY A 52 -2.56 -1.65 2.53
C GLY A 52 -3.17 -1.17 1.21
N TYR A 53 -3.07 -1.88 0.09
CA TYR A 53 -3.63 -1.45 -1.19
C TYR A 53 -4.85 -2.25 -1.67
N SER A 54 -5.21 -3.34 -0.96
CA SER A 54 -6.36 -4.17 -1.33
C SER A 54 -7.71 -3.45 -1.24
N HIS A 55 -7.78 -2.32 -0.53
CA HIS A 55 -8.99 -1.52 -0.39
C HIS A 55 -9.07 -0.32 -1.35
N PHE A 56 -7.98 0.04 -2.05
CA PHE A 56 -8.01 1.10 -3.04
C PHE A 56 -8.46 0.54 -4.39
N THR A 57 -9.63 0.96 -4.85
CA THR A 57 -10.01 0.75 -6.26
C THR A 57 -9.27 1.81 -7.07
N ALA A 58 -8.24 1.47 -7.82
CA ALA A 58 -7.53 2.42 -8.68
C ALA A 58 -7.99 2.32 -10.14
N THR A 59 -7.79 3.38 -10.91
CA THR A 59 -8.09 3.49 -12.33
C THR A 59 -6.89 4.04 -13.06
N VAL A 60 -6.76 3.71 -14.35
CA VAL A 60 -5.68 4.21 -15.19
C VAL A 60 -6.15 5.48 -15.89
N LYS A 61 -5.38 6.56 -15.76
CA LYS A 61 -5.61 7.84 -16.44
C LYS A 61 -4.45 8.13 -17.37
N ARG A 62 -4.76 8.24 -18.66
CA ARG A 62 -3.82 8.64 -19.71
C ARG A 62 -3.81 10.17 -19.85
N GLU A 63 -2.68 10.81 -19.59
CA GLU A 63 -2.54 12.26 -19.72
C GLU A 63 -1.86 12.64 -21.04
N HIS A 64 -2.45 13.59 -21.75
CA HIS A 64 -1.93 14.10 -23.01
C HIS A 64 -1.31 15.48 -22.79
N LEU A 65 -0.19 15.74 -23.44
CA LEU A 65 0.37 17.08 -23.59
C LEU A 65 -0.05 17.64 -24.94
N VAL A 66 -0.31 18.94 -24.98
CA VAL A 66 -0.50 19.64 -26.27
C VAL A 66 0.88 19.99 -26.78
N ASP A 67 1.23 19.48 -27.96
CA ASP A 67 2.45 19.89 -28.66
C ASP A 67 2.34 21.37 -29.02
N THR A 68 3.28 22.18 -28.55
CA THR A 68 3.28 23.63 -28.78
C THR A 68 3.53 24.00 -30.24
N VAL A 69 4.12 23.09 -31.02
CA VAL A 69 4.46 23.29 -32.43
C VAL A 69 3.33 22.79 -33.33
N THR A 70 2.85 21.58 -33.08
CA THR A 70 1.90 20.89 -33.96
C THR A 70 0.45 21.09 -33.52
N ARG A 71 0.22 21.58 -32.29
CA ARG A 71 -1.09 21.65 -31.59
C ARG A 71 -1.81 20.32 -31.43
N ASP A 72 -1.15 19.23 -31.77
CA ASP A 72 -1.67 17.88 -31.60
C ASP A 72 -1.51 17.40 -30.16
N LEU A 73 -2.39 16.48 -29.76
CA LEU A 73 -2.31 15.82 -28.46
C LEU A 73 -1.29 14.69 -28.55
N VAL A 74 -0.22 14.81 -27.77
CA VAL A 74 0.83 13.80 -27.66
C VAL A 74 0.69 13.07 -26.33
N CYS A 75 0.87 11.75 -26.37
CA CYS A 75 0.88 10.90 -25.18
C CYS A 75 1.98 11.37 -24.22
N SER A 76 1.64 11.71 -22.98
CA SER A 76 2.61 12.20 -22.00
C SER A 76 3.02 11.12 -21.02
N HIS A 77 2.09 10.70 -20.16
CA HIS A 77 2.36 9.73 -19.11
C HIS A 77 1.08 9.10 -18.58
N ILE A 78 1.24 7.96 -17.90
CA ILE A 78 0.14 7.16 -17.35
C ILE A 78 0.12 7.34 -15.84
N LYS A 79 -1.05 7.69 -15.28
CA LYS A 79 -1.26 7.77 -13.83
C LYS A 79 -2.23 6.73 -13.36
N TYR A 80 -1.97 6.17 -12.18
CA TYR A 80 -2.92 5.35 -11.45
C TYR A 80 -3.61 6.23 -10.40
N VAL A 81 -4.92 6.38 -10.52
CA VAL A 81 -5.72 7.29 -9.69
C VAL A 81 -6.72 6.47 -8.88
N PRO A 82 -6.73 6.59 -7.54
CA PRO A 82 -7.77 6.02 -6.70
C PRO A 82 -9.16 6.53 -7.13
N LEU A 83 -10.11 5.61 -7.36
CA LEU A 83 -11.49 5.88 -7.73
C LEU A 83 -12.23 6.71 -6.66
N ASP A 84 -11.78 6.62 -5.40
CA ASP A 84 -12.28 7.44 -4.28
C ASP A 84 -12.06 8.96 -4.50
N LEU A 85 -11.21 9.36 -5.47
CA LEU A 85 -10.98 10.75 -5.85
C LEU A 85 -11.78 11.22 -7.07
N ILE A 86 -12.49 10.32 -7.77
CA ILE A 86 -13.24 10.63 -9.01
C ILE A 86 -14.72 10.88 -8.71
N VAL A 87 -15.22 10.39 -7.58
CA VAL A 87 -16.57 10.72 -7.11
C VAL A 87 -16.46 12.03 -6.30
N PRO A 88 -17.04 13.16 -6.77
CA PRO A 88 -17.19 14.31 -5.89
C PRO A 88 -17.92 13.83 -4.64
N PRO A 89 -17.42 14.12 -3.43
CA PRO A 89 -18.04 13.62 -2.21
C PRO A 89 -19.51 14.02 -2.27
N LEU A 90 -20.40 13.03 -2.22
CA LEU A 90 -21.84 13.29 -2.21
C LEU A 90 -22.06 14.38 -1.15
N PRO A 91 -22.56 15.58 -1.52
CA PRO A 91 -22.58 16.78 -0.65
C PRO A 91 -23.30 16.61 0.70
N THR A 92 -23.95 15.47 0.87
CA THR A 92 -24.72 15.06 2.03
C THR A 92 -23.85 14.55 3.18
N THR A 93 -22.63 14.06 2.93
CA THR A 93 -21.85 13.32 3.93
C THR A 93 -21.20 14.21 5.00
N LEU A 94 -20.45 15.23 4.57
CA LEU A 94 -19.79 16.18 5.48
C LEU A 94 -20.84 17.01 6.23
N SER A 95 -21.88 17.46 5.52
CA SER A 95 -22.98 18.24 6.08
C SER A 95 -23.74 17.46 7.16
N ALA A 96 -24.01 16.16 6.94
CA ALA A 96 -24.62 15.30 7.96
C ALA A 96 -23.73 15.07 9.19
N TYR A 97 -22.41 15.03 9.01
CA TYR A 97 -21.47 14.97 10.13
C TYR A 97 -21.45 16.27 10.93
N LEU A 98 -21.39 17.42 10.26
CA LEU A 98 -21.42 18.72 10.92
C LEU A 98 -22.75 18.98 11.63
N ALA A 99 -23.86 18.42 11.12
CA ALA A 99 -25.16 18.45 11.77
C ALA A 99 -25.33 17.37 12.86
N SER A 100 -24.37 16.45 13.03
CA SER A 100 -24.46 15.40 14.04
C SER A 100 -24.21 15.96 15.44
N PRO A 101 -24.89 15.44 16.47
CA PRO A 101 -24.70 15.90 17.84
C PRO A 101 -23.27 15.65 18.32
N LEU A 102 -22.73 16.60 19.09
CA LEU A 102 -21.41 16.49 19.68
C LEU A 102 -21.34 15.27 20.61
N VAL A 103 -20.27 14.49 20.45
CA VAL A 103 -20.03 13.31 21.28
C VAL A 103 -19.10 13.69 22.43
N ALA A 104 -19.54 13.44 23.67
CA ALA A 104 -18.72 13.71 24.83
C ALA A 104 -17.43 12.85 24.83
N LYS A 105 -16.29 13.46 25.16
CA LYS A 105 -14.97 12.80 25.23
C LYS A 105 -14.97 11.54 26.12
N THR A 106 -15.72 11.57 27.22
CA THR A 106 -15.85 10.43 28.15
C THR A 106 -16.46 9.21 27.49
N LYS A 107 -17.39 9.39 26.55
CA LYS A 107 -18.01 8.30 25.78
C LYS A 107 -17.03 7.70 24.78
N VAL A 108 -16.21 8.53 24.14
CA VAL A 108 -15.16 8.10 23.20
C VAL A 108 -14.08 7.30 23.92
N ASN A 109 -13.61 7.79 25.07
CA ASN A 109 -12.59 7.10 25.86
C ASN A 109 -13.06 5.73 26.38
N ARG A 110 -14.34 5.64 26.79
CA ARG A 110 -14.94 4.34 27.20
C ARG A 110 -14.97 3.31 26.07
N LEU A 111 -14.94 3.74 24.82
CA LEU A 111 -14.95 2.87 23.64
C LEU A 111 -13.55 2.52 23.14
N GLY A 112 -12.48 2.89 23.87
CA GLY A 112 -11.09 2.64 23.45
C GLY A 112 -10.48 3.75 22.60
N GLY A 113 -11.10 4.93 22.58
CA GLY A 113 -10.58 6.12 21.90
C GLY A 113 -11.24 6.41 20.56
N LEU A 114 -10.67 7.38 19.82
CA LEU A 114 -11.24 7.88 18.57
C LEU A 114 -11.30 6.81 17.48
N LEU A 115 -10.25 6.01 17.35
CA LEU A 115 -10.13 5.00 16.29
C LEU A 115 -11.21 3.93 16.44
N GLN A 116 -11.33 3.37 17.64
CA GLN A 116 -12.33 2.35 17.95
C GLN A 116 -13.77 2.91 17.99
N PHE A 117 -13.94 4.20 18.31
CA PHE A 117 -15.22 4.89 18.16
C PHE A 117 -15.70 4.94 16.70
N TRP A 118 -14.79 5.22 15.75
CA TRP A 118 -15.11 5.29 14.32
C TRP A 118 -15.25 3.91 13.67
N GLU A 119 -14.52 2.90 14.14
CA GLU A 119 -14.73 1.50 13.74
C GLU A 119 -16.11 0.98 14.14
N ASN A 120 -16.59 1.34 15.33
CA ASN A 120 -17.88 0.92 15.88
C ASN A 120 -19.09 1.67 15.28
N LYS A 121 -18.90 2.65 14.39
CA LYS A 121 -20.00 3.35 13.70
C LYS A 121 -20.55 2.49 12.57
N VAL A 122 -21.64 1.78 12.83
CA VAL A 122 -22.16 0.71 11.95
C VAL A 122 -22.81 1.19 10.63
N LYS A 123 -23.21 2.45 10.44
CA LYS A 123 -23.92 2.86 9.19
C LYS A 123 -23.68 4.29 8.70
N ALA A 124 -22.81 5.07 9.33
CA ALA A 124 -22.57 6.45 8.92
C ALA A 124 -21.63 6.44 7.72
N VAL A 125 -22.20 6.70 6.54
CA VAL A 125 -21.58 6.90 5.22
C VAL A 125 -20.16 6.36 5.12
N LEU A 126 -20.02 5.18 4.52
CA LEU A 126 -18.75 4.44 4.35
C LEU A 126 -17.57 5.33 3.98
N VAL A 127 -17.81 6.35 3.15
CA VAL A 127 -16.80 7.32 2.71
C VAL A 127 -16.20 8.15 3.86
N LEU A 128 -17.02 8.68 4.78
CA LEU A 128 -16.52 9.49 5.89
C LEU A 128 -15.79 8.65 6.93
N ARG A 129 -16.32 7.47 7.24
CA ARG A 129 -15.65 6.56 8.17
C ARG A 129 -14.26 6.20 7.65
N ARG A 130 -14.15 5.87 6.36
CA ARG A 130 -12.85 5.58 5.72
C ARG A 130 -11.93 6.79 5.79
N LEU A 131 -12.38 7.96 5.31
CA LEU A 131 -11.60 9.20 5.36
C LEU A 131 -11.08 9.50 6.77
N VAL A 132 -11.92 9.38 7.79
CA VAL A 132 -11.52 9.65 9.17
C VAL A 132 -10.53 8.61 9.68
N LEU A 133 -10.73 7.32 9.38
CA LEU A 133 -9.77 6.28 9.75
C LEU A 133 -8.42 6.49 9.05
N ASP A 134 -8.42 6.88 7.78
CA ASP A 134 -7.19 7.18 7.03
C ASP A 134 -6.44 8.34 7.69
N ILE A 135 -7.14 9.43 8.02
CA ILE A 135 -6.53 10.58 8.70
C ILE A 135 -6.00 10.19 10.09
N LEU A 136 -6.76 9.39 10.86
CA LEU A 136 -6.38 9.00 12.23
C LEU A 136 -5.26 7.95 12.27
N THR A 137 -5.08 7.16 11.21
CA THR A 137 -4.00 6.18 11.09
C THR A 137 -2.77 6.73 10.40
N THR A 138 -2.90 7.87 9.70
CA THR A 138 -1.76 8.57 9.12
C THR A 138 -0.88 9.10 10.27
N PRO A 139 0.40 8.69 10.35
CA PRO A 139 1.31 9.18 11.38
C PRO A 139 1.42 10.71 11.29
N SER A 140 1.32 11.37 12.44
CA SER A 140 1.04 12.81 12.49
C SER A 140 2.21 13.69 12.04
N LEU A 141 3.43 13.16 11.91
CA LEU A 141 4.56 13.85 11.27
C LEU A 141 5.76 12.91 11.03
N LEU A 142 6.75 13.41 10.27
CA LEU A 142 8.13 12.92 10.12
C LEU A 142 8.79 12.48 11.45
N VAL A 143 8.28 12.93 12.59
CA VAL A 143 8.70 12.57 13.95
C VAL A 143 8.46 11.08 14.26
N ASP A 144 7.41 10.43 13.75
CA ASP A 144 7.20 9.00 14.00
C ASP A 144 8.21 8.14 13.22
N VAL A 145 8.56 8.59 12.01
CA VAL A 145 9.65 8.01 11.22
C VAL A 145 10.99 8.29 11.91
N GLU A 146 11.23 9.52 12.37
CA GLU A 146 12.44 9.88 13.12
C GLU A 146 12.52 9.18 14.47
N CYS A 147 11.42 8.84 15.15
CA CYS A 147 11.40 8.03 16.37
C CYS A 147 11.94 6.62 16.12
N ALA A 148 11.68 6.03 14.96
CA ALA A 148 12.34 4.78 14.54
C ALA A 148 13.86 4.96 14.32
N PHE A 149 14.33 6.18 14.04
CA PHE A 149 15.75 6.51 13.84
C PHE A 149 16.46 7.14 15.06
N LEU A 150 15.73 7.68 16.04
CA LEU A 150 16.26 8.36 17.23
C LEU A 150 16.91 7.36 18.20
N GLY A 151 16.55 6.08 18.12
CA GLY A 151 17.25 4.98 18.78
C GLY A 151 18.67 4.71 18.25
N GLY A 152 19.12 5.39 17.19
CA GLY A 152 20.54 5.37 16.82
C GLY A 152 20.86 5.81 15.39
N ARG A 153 20.87 7.12 15.14
CA ARG A 153 21.56 7.69 13.96
C ARG A 153 23.01 7.18 13.84
N MET A 154 23.66 6.91 14.98
CA MET A 154 25.01 6.34 15.04
C MET A 154 25.07 4.86 14.63
N SER A 155 24.09 4.05 15.03
CA SER A 155 24.05 2.62 14.73
C SER A 155 23.59 2.34 13.30
N VAL A 156 22.70 3.17 12.74
CA VAL A 156 22.23 3.09 11.35
C VAL A 156 23.34 3.46 10.37
N ASN A 157 24.05 4.58 10.59
CA ASN A 157 25.14 5.01 9.70
C ASN A 157 26.33 4.04 9.73
N TYR A 158 26.73 3.58 10.93
CA TYR A 158 27.80 2.59 11.07
C TYR A 158 27.45 1.23 10.43
N ARG A 159 26.19 0.78 10.54
CA ARG A 159 25.74 -0.48 9.95
C ARG A 159 25.56 -0.39 8.43
N GLN A 160 25.19 0.78 7.89
CA GLN A 160 25.06 0.99 6.45
C GLN A 160 26.39 0.77 5.72
N HIS A 161 27.52 1.19 6.30
CA HIS A 161 28.84 1.01 5.67
C HIS A 161 29.47 -0.37 5.90
N ARG A 162 28.89 -1.21 6.78
CA ARG A 162 29.40 -2.55 7.09
C ARG A 162 28.51 -3.70 6.63
N THR A 163 27.38 -3.41 6.02
CA THR A 163 26.44 -4.42 5.50
C THR A 163 26.02 -4.08 4.09
N SER A 164 25.61 -5.09 3.31
CA SER A 164 25.04 -4.83 1.99
C SER A 164 23.72 -4.06 2.14
N LEU A 165 23.39 -3.22 1.15
CA LEU A 165 22.15 -2.43 1.14
C LEU A 165 20.90 -3.29 1.35
N LEU A 166 20.90 -4.51 0.83
CA LEU A 166 19.78 -5.46 0.95
C LEU A 166 19.61 -5.95 2.39
N ILE A 167 20.71 -6.33 3.06
CA ILE A 167 20.70 -6.76 4.47
C ILE A 167 20.30 -5.58 5.38
N PHE A 168 20.78 -4.38 5.07
CA PHE A 168 20.42 -3.18 5.80
C PHE A 168 18.91 -2.90 5.71
N ARG A 169 18.34 -2.91 4.50
CA ARG A 169 16.89 -2.73 4.29
C ARG A 169 16.06 -3.80 5.00
N ALA A 170 16.48 -5.07 4.94
CA ALA A 170 15.81 -6.17 5.65
C ALA A 170 15.81 -5.94 7.17
N LYS A 171 16.95 -5.56 7.75
CA LYS A 171 17.05 -5.26 9.19
C LYS A 171 16.19 -4.07 9.60
N MET A 172 16.12 -3.02 8.79
CA MET A 172 15.26 -1.87 9.05
C MET A 172 13.77 -2.24 8.95
N ALA A 173 13.38 -3.06 7.98
CA ALA A 173 12.00 -3.53 7.84
C ALA A 173 11.57 -4.37 9.06
N VAL A 174 12.41 -5.33 9.48
CA VAL A 174 12.14 -6.13 10.69
C VAL A 174 12.08 -5.26 11.94
N GLY A 175 13.00 -4.30 12.09
CA GLY A 175 13.00 -3.35 13.20
C GLY A 175 11.77 -2.44 13.23
N SER A 176 11.26 -2.05 12.07
CA SER A 176 10.03 -1.26 11.94
C SER A 176 8.77 -2.04 12.30
N TRP A 177 8.82 -3.37 12.31
CA TRP A 177 7.71 -4.23 12.69
C TRP A 177 7.77 -4.67 14.16
N PHE A 178 8.88 -4.42 14.85
CA PHE A 178 9.05 -4.76 16.24
C PHE A 178 8.04 -4.00 17.13
N GLY A 179 7.23 -4.73 17.89
CA GLY A 179 6.18 -4.16 18.74
C GLY A 179 4.86 -3.83 18.02
N ILE A 180 4.74 -4.15 16.73
CA ILE A 180 3.47 -4.17 15.99
C ILE A 180 2.84 -5.56 16.18
N PRO A 181 1.50 -5.72 16.14
CA PRO A 181 0.83 -7.02 16.31
C PRO A 181 1.31 -8.15 15.37
N LEU A 182 2.03 -7.81 14.29
CA LEU A 182 2.64 -8.77 13.37
C LEU A 182 3.93 -9.39 13.90
N LEU A 183 4.70 -8.68 14.76
CA LEU A 183 5.95 -9.17 15.38
C LEU A 183 6.03 -8.67 16.83
N PRO A 184 5.25 -9.28 17.74
CA PRO A 184 5.17 -8.83 19.13
C PRO A 184 6.43 -9.14 19.94
N ASP A 185 7.20 -10.19 19.59
CA ASP A 185 8.40 -10.59 20.32
C ASP A 185 9.53 -11.11 19.42
N VAL A 186 10.78 -10.80 19.78
CA VAL A 186 12.00 -11.23 19.07
C VAL A 186 12.20 -12.74 19.19
N ALA A 187 11.80 -13.35 20.30
CA ALA A 187 11.94 -14.78 20.52
C ALA A 187 11.12 -15.59 19.50
N GLU A 188 9.94 -15.11 19.14
CA GLU A 188 9.06 -15.74 18.15
C GLU A 188 9.67 -15.66 16.73
N VAL A 189 10.25 -14.52 16.38
CA VAL A 189 11.00 -14.34 15.11
C VAL A 189 12.21 -15.27 15.06
N LEU A 190 12.93 -15.40 16.18
CA LEU A 190 14.11 -16.25 16.26
C LEU A 190 13.72 -17.72 16.03
N ASN A 191 12.63 -18.18 16.64
CA ASN A 191 12.11 -19.54 16.45
C ASN A 191 11.65 -19.81 15.02
N MET A 192 11.04 -18.82 14.35
CA MET A 192 10.65 -18.92 12.94
C MET A 192 11.87 -19.01 12.00
N VAL A 193 12.94 -18.26 12.30
CA VAL A 193 14.17 -18.24 11.48
C VAL A 193 15.05 -19.47 11.74
N GLU A 194 15.08 -19.97 12.98
CA GLU A 194 15.84 -21.17 13.36
C GLU A 194 15.12 -22.48 12.99
N GLY A 195 13.90 -22.42 12.45
CA GLY A 195 13.19 -23.59 11.93
C GLY A 195 12.88 -24.65 13.00
N LYS A 196 12.65 -24.22 14.25
CA LYS A 196 12.44 -25.12 15.39
C LYS A 196 10.96 -25.32 15.71
N GLY A 197 10.16 -25.55 14.67
CA GLY A 197 8.76 -25.91 14.78
C GLY A 197 8.40 -26.85 13.65
N ASP A 198 8.71 -28.14 13.84
CA ASP A 198 7.98 -29.31 13.30
C ASP A 198 8.79 -30.60 13.49
N LEU A 199 9.14 -30.93 14.74
CA LEU A 199 9.67 -32.26 15.06
C LEU A 199 9.19 -32.80 16.41
N GLU A 200 7.94 -32.56 16.80
CA GLU A 200 7.27 -33.29 17.90
C GLU A 200 5.75 -33.42 17.67
N ARG A 201 5.34 -34.01 16.54
CA ARG A 201 3.95 -34.51 16.37
C ARG A 201 3.82 -35.84 15.64
N SER A 202 4.90 -36.62 15.55
CA SER A 202 4.88 -37.95 14.95
C SER A 202 5.32 -39.02 15.95
N LEU A 203 4.71 -39.07 17.12
CA LEU A 203 4.58 -40.30 17.89
C LEU A 203 3.21 -40.29 18.59
N ASP A 204 2.58 -41.45 18.61
CA ASP A 204 1.31 -41.80 19.25
C ASP A 204 0.04 -41.57 18.42
N LEU A 205 -0.17 -42.47 17.46
CA LEU A 205 -1.46 -43.12 17.26
C LEU A 205 -1.23 -44.62 17.11
N ASP A 206 -1.79 -45.37 18.07
CA ASP A 206 -1.97 -46.83 18.10
C ASP A 206 -2.62 -47.40 16.82
#